data_AF-A0A2S9VF40-F1
#
_entry.id   AF-A0A2S9VF40-F1
#
_cell.length_a   1.000
_cell.length_b   1.000
_cell.length_c   1.000
_cell.angle_alpha   90.00
_cell.angle_beta   90.00
_cell.angle_gamma   90.00
#
_symmetry.space_group_name_H-M   'P 1'
#
loop_
_entity.id
_entity.type
_entity.pdbx_description
1 polymer ?
#
loop_
_entity_poly.entity_id
_entity_poly.type
_entity_poly.pdbx_seq_one_letter_code
_entity_poly.pdbx_strand_id
1 'polypeptide(L)'
;MHPAVHQFNQIIEQVIHECDPWTRATEKARSIANQRMHVVTAVQKAATTMTMQAALAHVIQQCEHNNADETLVKAYTALNGPKPATIRLWCKAFDDAGKNGLLPKHSGTARNDYGWEARALELYHKPQKPSIRKVARDLREKYGFKSAREHNVRYFFSTLPADLQERSPWRMGRKQYNDGLREHISRTTENLPVGVLFQGDGHTIDQYLRHPRTGKLWRAELTVFMDVRSRYIVGWYISVAESSVSTMAALSHAMGTHNHVPALIHIDNGSGFKSKLMNSETSGFYASFGIEPIWALPGNAKAKNVERFFRTMEDDFGKDFDTYCGYDMSPDASRLFSSSVKAEKAAAEGKIHIPTVDEWCEAFTDWLNRYHNRPHPEEPGTTPAELWSQLERVPVVDHNLLVKPREEVSVSRSLVTLHKRKYISEYLYQYEGQKLVAEYDLHDDSTIRLFDMDGRWLTTATLKTKKDYISTSRIEDAQRKRLLEQTKRLNNKIHEKRMEAGRDIPLHVEQASDIDQLEESFNNLMAAQAPQNDDLNFDSLMQNVIHAPDPEPEEDDDFDPLSIHPGETTHGR
;
A
#
# COMPACT_ATOMS: atom_id res chain seq x y z
N MET A 1 15.89 -35.56 17.22
CA MET A 1 14.46 -35.90 17.11
C MET A 1 13.74 -34.72 16.48
N HIS A 2 12.89 -34.92 15.46
CA HIS A 2 12.23 -33.81 14.78
C HIS A 2 11.28 -33.06 15.74
N PRO A 3 11.18 -31.72 15.70
CA PRO A 3 10.36 -30.96 16.64
C PRO A 3 8.87 -31.36 16.67
N ALA A 4 8.30 -31.71 15.50
CA ALA A 4 6.94 -32.27 15.43
C ALA A 4 6.75 -33.57 16.22
N VAL A 5 7.79 -34.42 16.29
CA VAL A 5 7.76 -35.66 17.08
C VAL A 5 7.83 -35.35 18.57
N HIS A 6 8.63 -34.35 18.96
CA HIS A 6 8.69 -33.89 20.34
C HIS A 6 7.33 -33.34 20.81
N GLN A 7 6.70 -32.47 20.02
CA GLN A 7 5.37 -31.94 20.35
C GLN A 7 4.32 -33.05 20.43
N PHE A 8 4.37 -34.01 19.51
CA PHE A 8 3.48 -35.17 19.54
C PHE A 8 3.66 -36.01 20.81
N ASN A 9 4.91 -36.25 21.24
CA ASN A 9 5.19 -36.99 22.47
C ASN A 9 4.71 -36.23 23.71
N GLN A 10 4.87 -34.90 23.76
CA GLN A 10 4.33 -34.08 24.84
C GLN A 10 2.80 -34.15 24.92
N ILE A 11 2.11 -34.14 23.78
CA ILE A 11 0.65 -34.30 23.73
C ILE A 11 0.25 -35.69 24.27
N ILE A 12 0.98 -36.74 23.90
CA ILE A 12 0.74 -38.08 24.44
C ILE A 12 0.96 -38.10 25.95
N GLU A 13 2.05 -37.54 26.45
CA GLU A 13 2.36 -37.46 27.87
C GLU A 13 1.29 -36.69 28.64
N GLN A 14 0.81 -35.55 28.12
CA GLN A 14 -0.29 -34.79 28.72
C GLN A 14 -1.59 -35.59 28.76
N VAL A 15 -1.95 -36.29 27.67
CA VAL A 15 -3.13 -37.16 27.62
C VAL A 15 -3.01 -38.33 28.62
N ILE A 16 -1.80 -38.82 28.86
CA ILE A 16 -1.53 -39.88 29.84
C ILE A 16 -1.58 -39.33 31.28
N HIS A 17 -1.08 -38.11 31.52
CA HIS A 17 -0.96 -37.53 32.86
C HIS A 17 -2.23 -36.81 33.37
N GLU A 18 -3.16 -36.38 32.51
CA GLU A 18 -4.30 -35.53 32.94
C GLU A 18 -5.65 -36.23 33.18
N CYS A 19 -5.84 -37.51 32.89
CA CYS A 19 -7.21 -38.03 32.81
C CYS A 19 -7.66 -38.86 34.01
N ASP A 20 -8.34 -38.23 34.96
CA ASP A 20 -9.40 -38.90 35.73
C ASP A 20 -10.44 -39.47 34.74
N PRO A 21 -10.69 -40.80 34.69
CA PRO A 21 -11.67 -41.39 33.76
C PRO A 21 -13.05 -40.72 33.82
N TRP A 22 -13.40 -40.12 34.96
CA TRP A 22 -14.62 -39.35 35.16
C TRP A 22 -14.73 -38.11 34.27
N THR A 23 -13.67 -37.31 34.15
CA THR A 23 -13.71 -36.03 33.41
C THR A 23 -13.82 -36.24 31.89
N ARG A 24 -13.28 -37.37 31.40
CA ARG A 24 -13.34 -37.75 29.98
C ARG A 24 -14.66 -38.39 29.57
N ALA A 25 -15.46 -38.86 30.53
CA ALA A 25 -16.72 -39.54 30.24
C ALA A 25 -17.78 -38.55 29.71
N THR A 26 -18.53 -38.99 28.69
CA THR A 26 -19.66 -38.21 28.17
C THR A 26 -20.67 -37.92 29.29
N GLU A 27 -21.42 -36.84 29.17
CA GLU A 27 -22.46 -36.48 30.15
C GLU A 27 -23.45 -37.63 30.38
N LYS A 28 -23.80 -38.35 29.31
CA LYS A 28 -24.60 -39.57 29.37
C LYS A 28 -23.93 -40.69 30.20
N ALA A 29 -22.63 -40.94 30.00
CA ALA A 29 -21.89 -41.94 30.75
C ALA A 29 -21.75 -41.58 32.23
N ARG A 30 -21.53 -40.30 32.55
CA ARG A 30 -21.52 -39.77 33.92
C ARG A 30 -22.89 -39.88 34.58
N SER A 31 -23.97 -39.58 33.86
CA SER A 31 -25.35 -39.75 34.34
C SER A 31 -25.65 -41.21 34.67
N ILE A 32 -25.27 -42.16 33.80
CA ILE A 32 -25.44 -43.60 34.06
C ILE A 32 -24.61 -44.04 35.28
N ALA A 33 -23.39 -43.55 35.43
CA ALA A 33 -22.55 -43.86 36.58
C ALA A 33 -23.11 -43.30 37.90
N ASN A 34 -23.68 -42.09 37.87
CA ASN A 34 -24.38 -41.51 39.03
C ASN A 34 -25.63 -42.33 39.40
N GLN A 35 -26.41 -42.78 38.42
CA GLN A 35 -27.55 -43.68 38.67
C GLN A 35 -27.09 -45.00 39.30
N ARG A 36 -25.99 -45.60 38.80
CA ARG A 36 -25.39 -46.80 39.41
C ARG A 36 -24.91 -46.54 40.82
N MET A 37 -24.36 -45.37 41.09
CA MET A 37 -23.86 -44.98 42.41
C MET A 37 -24.99 -44.94 43.44
N HIS A 38 -26.14 -44.35 43.11
CA HIS A 38 -27.31 -44.35 44.02
C HIS A 38 -27.74 -45.77 44.42
N VAL A 39 -27.78 -46.70 43.46
CA VAL A 39 -28.13 -48.10 43.71
C VAL A 39 -27.06 -48.80 44.57
N VAL A 40 -25.78 -48.61 44.25
CA VAL A 40 -24.66 -49.22 44.99
C VAL A 40 -24.59 -48.71 46.43
N THR A 41 -24.74 -47.41 46.66
CA THR A 41 -24.73 -46.82 48.00
C THR A 41 -25.88 -47.34 48.86
N ALA A 42 -27.08 -47.50 48.29
CA ALA A 42 -28.22 -48.07 49.01
C ALA A 42 -27.97 -49.53 49.42
N VAL A 43 -27.39 -50.34 48.53
CA VAL A 43 -27.04 -51.74 48.82
C VAL A 43 -25.92 -51.85 49.86
N GLN A 44 -24.86 -51.04 49.76
CA GLN A 44 -23.79 -51.01 50.75
C GLN A 44 -24.31 -50.59 52.13
N LYS A 45 -25.23 -49.62 52.21
CA LYS A 45 -25.87 -49.22 53.47
C LYS A 45 -26.68 -50.36 54.07
N ALA A 46 -27.50 -51.06 53.29
CA ALA A 46 -28.25 -52.22 53.77
C ALA A 46 -27.32 -53.36 54.23
N ALA A 47 -26.22 -53.61 53.50
CA ALA A 47 -25.23 -54.63 53.80
C ALA A 47 -24.46 -54.43 55.12
N THR A 48 -24.57 -53.27 55.77
CA THR A 48 -24.04 -53.07 57.13
C THR A 48 -24.84 -53.83 58.21
N THR A 49 -26.12 -54.09 57.95
CA THR A 49 -27.05 -54.72 58.91
C THR A 49 -27.46 -56.14 58.53
N MET A 50 -27.22 -56.55 57.29
CA MET A 50 -27.63 -57.86 56.77
C MET A 50 -26.60 -58.41 55.78
N THR A 51 -26.69 -59.70 55.44
CA THR A 51 -25.77 -60.31 54.46
C THR A 51 -25.91 -59.66 53.08
N MET A 52 -24.83 -59.62 52.29
CA MET A 52 -24.85 -59.00 50.95
C MET A 52 -25.96 -59.56 50.03
N GLN A 53 -26.30 -60.85 50.15
CA GLN A 53 -27.42 -61.45 49.41
C GLN A 53 -28.78 -60.94 49.89
N ALA A 54 -28.98 -60.82 51.21
CA ALA A 54 -30.19 -60.25 51.78
C ALA A 54 -30.33 -58.75 51.46
N ALA A 55 -29.22 -58.00 51.48
CA ALA A 55 -29.19 -56.57 51.15
C ALA A 55 -29.59 -56.29 49.70
N LEU A 56 -29.07 -57.09 48.75
CA LEU A 56 -29.46 -57.00 47.34
C LEU A 56 -30.95 -57.30 47.15
N ALA A 57 -31.46 -58.38 47.75
CA ALA A 57 -32.86 -58.76 47.65
C ALA A 57 -33.79 -57.69 48.26
N HIS A 58 -33.42 -57.17 49.43
CA HIS A 58 -34.18 -56.14 50.13
C HIS A 58 -34.26 -54.83 49.33
N VAL A 59 -33.13 -54.33 48.82
CA VAL A 59 -33.11 -53.07 48.05
C VAL A 59 -33.88 -53.20 46.73
N ILE A 60 -33.76 -54.35 46.04
CA ILE A 60 -34.53 -54.60 44.81
C ILE A 60 -36.03 -54.65 45.14
N GLN A 61 -36.44 -55.37 46.19
CA GLN A 61 -37.83 -55.47 46.59
C GLN A 61 -38.41 -54.10 46.98
N GLN A 62 -37.65 -53.26 47.70
CA GLN A 62 -38.07 -51.91 48.05
C GLN A 62 -38.25 -51.01 46.81
N CYS A 63 -37.37 -51.12 45.82
CA CYS A 63 -37.51 -50.40 44.55
C CYS A 63 -38.71 -50.88 43.71
N GLU A 64 -38.99 -52.19 43.68
CA GLU A 64 -40.11 -52.75 42.92
C GLU A 64 -41.48 -52.43 43.54
N HIS A 65 -41.55 -52.30 44.87
CA HIS A 65 -42.78 -51.97 45.59
C HIS A 65 -42.94 -50.47 45.88
N ASN A 66 -42.10 -49.59 45.28
CA ASN A 66 -42.07 -48.14 45.52
C ASN A 66 -41.96 -47.74 47.01
N ASN A 67 -41.33 -48.58 47.82
CA ASN A 67 -41.22 -48.39 49.28
C ASN A 67 -39.81 -47.88 49.68
N ALA A 68 -39.10 -47.29 48.72
CA ALA A 68 -37.76 -46.71 48.86
C ALA A 68 -37.79 -45.19 48.60
N ASP A 69 -36.66 -44.53 48.89
CA ASP A 69 -36.45 -43.13 48.55
C ASP A 69 -36.68 -42.87 47.05
N GLU A 70 -37.35 -41.77 46.70
CA GLU A 70 -37.78 -41.43 45.35
C GLU A 70 -36.59 -41.36 44.38
N THR A 71 -35.43 -40.93 44.88
CA THR A 71 -34.17 -40.85 44.12
C THR A 71 -33.63 -42.23 43.73
N LEU A 72 -33.77 -43.23 44.61
CA LEU A 72 -33.32 -44.60 44.40
C LEU A 72 -34.22 -45.34 43.42
N VAL A 73 -35.55 -45.18 43.56
CA VAL A 73 -36.53 -45.75 42.62
C VAL A 73 -36.29 -45.21 41.22
N LYS A 74 -36.15 -43.88 41.06
CA LYS A 74 -35.84 -43.24 39.77
C LYS A 74 -34.55 -43.76 39.15
N ALA A 75 -33.49 -43.93 39.94
CA ALA A 75 -32.22 -44.46 39.46
C ALA A 75 -32.31 -45.95 39.05
N TYR A 76 -33.05 -46.77 39.80
CA TYR A 76 -33.27 -48.19 39.49
C TYR A 76 -34.08 -48.38 38.20
N THR A 77 -35.16 -47.60 38.03
CA THR A 77 -35.99 -47.63 36.81
C THR A 77 -35.22 -47.12 35.60
N ALA A 78 -34.43 -46.05 35.73
CA ALA A 78 -33.61 -45.52 34.64
C ALA A 78 -32.53 -46.51 34.14
N LEU A 79 -32.11 -47.45 34.98
CA LEU A 79 -31.18 -48.54 34.64
C LEU A 79 -31.87 -49.81 34.14
N ASN A 80 -33.19 -49.76 33.86
CA ASN A 80 -34.02 -50.87 33.39
C ASN A 80 -34.03 -52.09 34.33
N GLY A 81 -34.11 -51.87 35.65
CA GLY A 81 -34.28 -52.96 36.62
C GLY A 81 -33.11 -53.97 36.63
N PRO A 82 -31.90 -53.54 37.04
CA PRO A 82 -30.72 -54.39 37.01
C PRO A 82 -30.83 -55.62 37.91
N LYS A 83 -30.37 -56.78 37.41
CA LYS A 83 -30.35 -58.05 38.15
C LYS A 83 -29.38 -58.00 39.36
N PRO A 84 -29.62 -58.81 40.42
CA PRO A 84 -28.76 -58.86 41.61
C PRO A 84 -27.27 -59.10 41.30
N ALA A 85 -26.96 -59.95 40.33
CA ALA A 85 -25.60 -60.24 39.90
C ALA A 85 -24.89 -59.01 39.29
N THR A 86 -25.62 -58.17 38.56
CA THR A 86 -25.10 -56.95 37.94
C THR A 86 -24.80 -55.90 39.00
N ILE A 87 -25.70 -55.71 39.97
CA ILE A 87 -25.50 -54.78 41.08
C ILE A 87 -24.31 -55.21 41.94
N ARG A 88 -24.14 -56.53 42.17
CA ARG A 88 -22.97 -57.08 42.87
C ARG A 88 -21.65 -56.75 42.15
N LEU A 89 -21.62 -56.84 40.82
CA LEU A 89 -20.45 -56.45 40.02
C LEU A 89 -20.17 -54.94 40.12
N TRP A 90 -21.20 -54.10 40.19
CA TRP A 90 -21.03 -52.66 40.42
C TRP A 90 -20.52 -52.33 41.83
N CYS A 91 -21.01 -53.01 42.86
CA CYS A 91 -20.50 -52.85 44.23
C CYS A 91 -19.00 -53.18 44.27
N LYS A 92 -18.60 -54.31 43.69
CA LYS A 92 -17.18 -54.69 43.58
C LYS A 92 -16.37 -53.65 42.80
N ALA A 93 -16.87 -53.19 41.65
CA ALA A 93 -16.17 -52.19 40.84
C ALA A 93 -16.05 -50.83 41.56
N PHE A 94 -17.02 -50.49 42.41
CA PHE A 94 -17.00 -49.29 43.25
C PHE A 94 -16.01 -49.44 44.42
N ASP A 95 -15.90 -50.62 45.02
CA ASP A 95 -14.90 -50.89 46.06
C ASP A 95 -13.48 -50.84 45.49
N ASP A 96 -13.27 -51.35 44.27
CA ASP A 96 -11.95 -51.40 43.61
C ASP A 96 -11.49 -50.03 43.06
N ALA A 97 -12.40 -49.19 42.55
CA ALA A 97 -12.04 -47.98 41.79
C ALA A 97 -12.95 -46.75 42.07
N GLY A 98 -13.76 -46.78 43.12
CA GLY A 98 -14.67 -45.70 43.50
C GLY A 98 -15.67 -45.35 42.39
N LYS A 99 -15.97 -44.05 42.23
CA LYS A 99 -16.92 -43.55 41.22
C LYS A 99 -16.51 -43.91 39.78
N ASN A 100 -15.20 -44.02 39.51
CA ASN A 100 -14.67 -44.38 38.19
C ASN A 100 -15.02 -45.81 37.78
N GLY A 101 -15.09 -46.74 38.73
CA GLY A 101 -15.47 -48.13 38.47
C GLY A 101 -16.92 -48.29 38.00
N LEU A 102 -17.78 -47.28 38.24
CA LEU A 102 -19.18 -47.30 37.86
C LEU A 102 -19.45 -46.75 36.45
N LEU A 103 -18.46 -46.17 35.78
CA LEU A 103 -18.60 -45.73 34.39
C LEU A 103 -18.94 -46.92 33.48
N PRO A 104 -19.85 -46.75 32.50
CA PRO A 104 -20.05 -47.77 31.48
C PRO A 104 -18.73 -48.00 30.74
N LYS A 105 -18.27 -49.25 30.67
CA LYS A 105 -17.10 -49.65 29.89
C LYS A 105 -17.41 -49.46 28.41
N HIS A 106 -17.30 -48.24 27.92
CA HIS A 106 -17.26 -47.99 26.49
C HIS A 106 -15.89 -48.47 26.01
N SER A 107 -15.89 -49.53 25.20
CA SER A 107 -14.78 -49.84 24.31
C SER A 107 -14.71 -48.76 23.24
N GLY A 108 -14.37 -47.53 23.63
CA GLY A 108 -13.80 -46.60 22.67
C GLY A 108 -12.60 -47.31 22.08
N THR A 109 -12.51 -47.38 20.75
CA THR A 109 -11.37 -48.00 20.08
C THR A 109 -10.12 -47.34 20.62
N ALA A 110 -9.36 -48.06 21.44
CA ALA A 110 -8.06 -47.57 21.87
C ALA A 110 -7.28 -47.24 20.60
N ARG A 111 -6.63 -46.09 20.59
CA ARG A 111 -5.74 -45.73 19.50
C ARG A 111 -4.74 -46.87 19.35
N ASN A 112 -4.77 -47.55 18.21
CA ASN A 112 -3.76 -48.56 17.91
C ASN A 112 -2.43 -47.81 17.72
N ASP A 113 -1.46 -48.13 18.56
CA ASP A 113 -0.08 -47.73 18.35
C ASP A 113 0.50 -48.65 17.27
N TYR A 114 0.79 -48.08 16.11
CA TYR A 114 1.30 -48.82 14.96
C TYR A 114 2.84 -48.82 14.89
N GLY A 115 3.51 -48.10 15.79
CA GLY A 115 4.97 -47.99 15.88
C GLY A 115 5.64 -47.18 14.75
N TRP A 116 4.89 -46.58 13.83
CA TRP A 116 5.43 -45.79 12.71
C TRP A 116 5.11 -44.30 12.80
N GLU A 117 4.35 -43.87 13.79
CA GLU A 117 3.78 -42.53 13.99
C GLU A 117 4.88 -41.46 14.03
N ALA A 118 5.90 -41.65 14.85
CA ALA A 118 7.03 -40.74 14.96
C ALA A 118 7.74 -40.58 13.59
N ARG A 119 7.94 -41.67 12.87
CA ARG A 119 8.59 -41.64 11.55
C ARG A 119 7.71 -41.00 10.48
N ALA A 120 6.39 -41.19 10.54
CA ALA A 120 5.44 -40.52 9.66
C ALA A 120 5.49 -39.00 9.85
N LEU A 121 5.56 -38.53 11.10
CA LEU A 121 5.71 -37.11 11.41
C LEU A 121 7.00 -36.54 10.83
N GLU A 122 8.14 -37.23 10.97
CA GLU A 122 9.43 -36.77 10.39
C GLU A 122 9.40 -36.68 8.87
N LEU A 123 8.74 -37.62 8.19
CA LEU A 123 8.67 -37.65 6.74
C LEU A 123 7.69 -36.60 6.19
N TYR A 124 6.57 -36.38 6.87
CA TYR A 124 5.52 -35.45 6.44
C TYR A 124 5.91 -33.99 6.63
N HIS A 125 6.60 -33.66 7.73
CA HIS A 125 6.96 -32.29 8.11
C HIS A 125 8.22 -31.75 7.41
N LYS A 126 8.54 -32.28 6.22
CA LYS A 126 9.66 -31.78 5.41
C LYS A 126 9.24 -30.53 4.62
N PRO A 127 10.15 -29.56 4.42
CA PRO A 127 9.86 -28.34 3.65
C PRO A 127 9.41 -28.59 2.20
N GLN A 128 9.78 -29.75 1.63
CA GLN A 128 9.36 -30.17 0.28
C GLN A 128 7.88 -30.59 0.20
N LYS A 129 7.12 -30.49 1.30
CA LYS A 129 5.69 -30.77 1.41
C LYS A 129 5.27 -32.13 0.79
N PRO A 130 5.93 -33.26 1.14
CA PRO A 130 5.59 -34.56 0.57
C PRO A 130 4.13 -34.94 0.86
N SER A 131 3.46 -35.56 -0.11
CA SER A 131 2.07 -36.00 0.05
C SER A 131 1.95 -37.18 1.02
N ILE A 132 0.79 -37.34 1.65
CA ILE A 132 0.50 -38.47 2.56
C ILE A 132 0.71 -39.81 1.85
N ARG A 133 0.33 -39.90 0.58
CA ARG A 133 0.57 -41.09 -0.27
C ARG A 133 2.06 -41.44 -0.37
N LYS A 134 2.92 -40.43 -0.57
CA LYS A 134 4.36 -40.62 -0.61
C LYS A 134 4.91 -41.05 0.75
N VAL A 135 4.47 -40.43 1.85
CA VAL A 135 4.89 -40.79 3.21
C VAL A 135 4.51 -42.24 3.53
N ALA A 136 3.28 -42.65 3.25
CA ALA A 136 2.83 -44.03 3.46
C ALA A 136 3.65 -45.04 2.62
N ARG A 137 4.00 -44.68 1.39
CA ARG A 137 4.89 -45.50 0.53
C ARG A 137 6.29 -45.61 1.12
N ASP A 138 6.91 -44.49 1.49
CA ASP A 138 8.26 -44.47 2.07
C ASP A 138 8.31 -45.28 3.40
N LEU A 139 7.27 -45.21 4.24
CA LEU A 139 7.16 -46.02 5.47
C LEU A 139 7.15 -47.53 5.18
N ARG A 140 6.46 -47.97 4.12
CA ARG A 140 6.40 -49.39 3.75
C ARG A 140 7.68 -49.86 3.07
N GLU A 141 8.16 -49.12 2.07
CA GLU A 141 9.26 -49.56 1.19
C GLU A 141 10.64 -49.34 1.81
N LYS A 142 10.84 -48.23 2.53
CA LYS A 142 12.17 -47.87 3.07
C LYS A 142 12.34 -48.22 4.54
N TYR A 143 11.25 -48.26 5.29
CA TYR A 143 11.30 -48.48 6.74
C TYR A 143 10.61 -49.78 7.18
N GLY A 144 10.05 -50.57 6.25
CA GLY A 144 9.53 -51.90 6.52
C GLY A 144 8.18 -51.96 7.26
N PHE A 145 7.52 -50.82 7.50
CA PHE A 145 6.24 -50.77 8.21
C PHE A 145 5.06 -51.17 7.33
N LYS A 146 4.85 -52.48 7.14
CA LYS A 146 3.78 -53.03 6.27
C LYS A 146 2.36 -52.56 6.64
N SER A 147 2.12 -52.20 7.89
CA SER A 147 0.85 -51.67 8.41
C SER A 147 0.54 -50.22 8.01
N ALA A 148 1.54 -49.47 7.52
CA ALA A 148 1.42 -48.07 7.10
C ALA A 148 0.71 -47.92 5.74
N ARG A 149 -0.55 -48.34 5.66
CA ARG A 149 -1.42 -48.09 4.50
C ARG A 149 -1.81 -46.62 4.42
N GLU A 150 -2.07 -46.11 3.23
CA GLU A 150 -2.37 -44.69 3.01
C GLU A 150 -3.56 -44.20 3.86
N HIS A 151 -4.63 -44.98 3.99
CA HIS A 151 -5.77 -44.62 4.83
C HIS A 151 -5.41 -44.57 6.32
N ASN A 152 -4.54 -45.45 6.82
CA ASN A 152 -4.10 -45.44 8.21
C ASN A 152 -3.26 -44.18 8.51
N VAL A 153 -2.34 -43.83 7.60
CA VAL A 153 -1.52 -42.62 7.74
C VAL A 153 -2.39 -41.36 7.66
N ARG A 154 -3.35 -41.31 6.72
CA ARG A 154 -4.32 -40.20 6.62
C ARG A 154 -5.16 -40.07 7.89
N TYR A 155 -5.68 -41.19 8.39
CA TYR A 155 -6.45 -41.22 9.63
C TYR A 155 -5.62 -40.71 10.80
N PHE A 156 -4.39 -41.19 10.97
CA PHE A 156 -3.45 -40.70 11.98
C PHE A 156 -3.31 -39.17 11.94
N PHE A 157 -3.01 -38.57 10.78
CA PHE A 157 -2.91 -37.11 10.67
C PHE A 157 -4.24 -36.41 11.00
N SER A 158 -5.40 -36.95 10.61
CA SER A 158 -6.70 -36.36 10.97
C SER A 158 -6.99 -36.39 12.47
N THR A 159 -6.35 -37.28 13.24
CA THR A 159 -6.50 -37.32 14.71
C THR A 159 -5.59 -36.33 15.45
N LEU A 160 -4.61 -35.73 14.76
CA LEU A 160 -3.68 -34.78 15.38
C LEU A 160 -4.30 -33.37 15.41
N PRO A 161 -3.80 -32.46 16.26
CA PRO A 161 -4.20 -31.05 16.19
C PRO A 161 -3.67 -30.38 14.92
N ALA A 162 -4.27 -29.24 14.54
CA ALA A 162 -4.02 -28.59 13.24
C ALA A 162 -2.55 -28.18 12.99
N ASP A 163 -1.79 -27.93 14.06
CA ASP A 163 -0.36 -27.59 14.05
C ASP A 163 0.58 -28.78 13.76
N LEU A 164 0.08 -30.01 13.77
CA LEU A 164 0.78 -31.23 13.37
C LEU A 164 0.22 -31.85 12.07
N GLN A 165 -0.67 -31.12 11.39
CA GLN A 165 -1.25 -31.49 10.10
C GLN A 165 -0.66 -30.64 8.96
N GLU A 166 -1.46 -30.34 7.93
CA GLU A 166 -1.08 -29.53 6.79
C GLU A 166 -0.59 -28.13 7.17
N ARG A 167 -1.18 -27.56 8.22
CA ARG A 167 -0.92 -26.22 8.76
C ARG A 167 0.28 -26.16 9.70
N SER A 168 1.08 -27.22 9.76
CA SER A 168 2.22 -27.28 10.65
C SER A 168 3.32 -26.26 10.30
N PRO A 169 3.94 -25.60 11.30
CA PRO A 169 5.03 -24.65 11.08
C PRO A 169 6.23 -25.28 10.37
N TRP A 170 6.46 -26.58 10.57
CA TRP A 170 7.58 -27.31 9.96
C TRP A 170 7.32 -27.65 8.49
N ARG A 171 6.05 -27.77 8.09
CA ARG A 171 5.66 -28.06 6.70
C ARG A 171 5.49 -26.80 5.87
N MET A 172 4.86 -25.76 6.42
CA MET A 172 4.65 -24.49 5.72
C MET A 172 5.88 -23.59 5.75
N GLY A 173 6.77 -23.80 6.72
CA GLY A 173 7.83 -22.87 7.04
C GLY A 173 7.35 -21.82 8.04
N ARG A 174 8.27 -21.41 8.92
CA ARG A 174 7.96 -20.57 10.08
C ARG A 174 7.36 -19.20 9.69
N LYS A 175 7.78 -18.64 8.55
CA LYS A 175 7.24 -17.38 8.00
C LYS A 175 5.77 -17.52 7.60
N GLN A 176 5.44 -18.46 6.71
CA GLN A 176 4.05 -18.70 6.28
C GLN A 176 3.13 -19.07 7.45
N TYR A 177 3.65 -19.81 8.43
CA TYR A 177 2.92 -20.12 9.65
C TYR A 177 2.65 -18.88 10.52
N ASN A 178 3.66 -18.04 10.73
CA ASN A 178 3.51 -16.80 11.48
C ASN A 178 2.54 -15.83 10.79
N ASP A 179 2.62 -15.71 9.46
CA ASP A 179 1.83 -14.76 8.68
C ASP A 179 0.36 -15.19 8.55
N GLY A 180 0.08 -16.51 8.49
CA GLY A 180 -1.26 -17.04 8.23
C GLY A 180 -2.05 -17.58 9.43
N LEU A 181 -1.39 -17.92 10.55
CA LEU A 181 -2.04 -18.65 11.67
C LEU A 181 -1.77 -18.10 13.06
N ARG A 182 -0.76 -17.24 13.26
CA ARG A 182 -0.59 -16.57 14.56
C ARG A 182 -1.65 -15.51 14.75
N GLU A 183 -2.02 -15.30 16.01
CA GLU A 183 -2.94 -14.24 16.42
C GLU A 183 -2.51 -12.90 15.81
N HIS A 184 -3.45 -12.30 15.09
CA HIS A 184 -3.31 -10.96 14.55
C HIS A 184 -3.29 -10.02 15.75
N ILE A 185 -2.12 -9.46 16.06
CA ILE A 185 -2.05 -8.39 17.05
C ILE A 185 -2.57 -7.17 16.30
N SER A 186 -3.87 -6.90 16.47
CA SER A 186 -4.52 -5.72 15.93
C SER A 186 -3.93 -4.51 16.65
N ARG A 187 -3.12 -3.72 15.94
CA ARG A 187 -2.71 -2.39 16.41
C ARG A 187 -3.83 -1.42 16.05
N THR A 188 -4.44 -0.79 17.05
CA THR A 188 -5.42 0.26 16.82
C THR A 188 -4.70 1.57 16.48
N THR A 189 -5.25 2.33 15.55
CA THR A 189 -4.79 3.66 15.15
C THR A 189 -5.46 4.77 15.97
N GLU A 190 -6.34 4.42 16.91
CA GLU A 190 -7.19 5.35 17.67
C GLU A 190 -6.38 6.46 18.38
N ASN A 191 -5.20 6.13 18.90
CA ASN A 191 -4.34 7.09 19.61
C ASN A 191 -3.29 7.76 18.72
N LEU A 192 -3.31 7.53 17.41
CA LEU A 192 -2.35 8.10 16.47
C LEU A 192 -2.96 9.36 15.82
N PRO A 193 -2.40 10.56 16.05
CA PRO A 193 -2.85 11.76 15.35
C PRO A 193 -2.51 11.70 13.86
N VAL A 194 -3.33 12.37 13.04
CA VAL A 194 -3.10 12.51 11.59
C VAL A 194 -1.79 13.26 11.35
N GLY A 195 -0.96 12.78 10.43
CA GLY A 195 0.33 13.40 10.06
C GLY A 195 1.53 12.89 10.85
N VAL A 196 1.31 12.29 12.03
CA VAL A 196 2.41 11.93 12.92
C VAL A 196 3.27 10.78 12.37
N LEU A 197 2.65 9.79 11.74
CA LEU A 197 3.33 8.59 11.27
C LEU A 197 3.03 8.33 9.79
N PHE A 198 4.06 8.43 8.96
CA PHE A 198 3.99 7.98 7.58
C PHE A 198 4.51 6.56 7.44
N GLN A 199 3.85 5.75 6.61
CA GLN A 199 4.34 4.46 6.18
C GLN A 199 4.79 4.54 4.73
N GLY A 200 6.05 4.18 4.47
CA GLY A 200 6.64 4.16 3.14
C GLY A 200 6.86 2.73 2.63
N ASP A 201 6.55 2.49 1.37
CA ASP A 201 6.85 1.22 0.69
C ASP A 201 7.02 1.41 -0.83
N GLY A 202 7.70 0.48 -1.48
CA GLY A 202 7.95 0.45 -2.92
C GLY A 202 7.26 -0.73 -3.61
N HIS A 203 6.80 -0.53 -4.84
CA HIS A 203 6.16 -1.56 -5.64
C HIS A 203 6.42 -1.39 -7.13
N THR A 204 6.84 -2.47 -7.79
CA THR A 204 6.93 -2.52 -9.25
C THR A 204 5.54 -2.59 -9.84
N ILE A 205 5.06 -1.54 -10.50
CA ILE A 205 3.70 -1.51 -11.05
C ILE A 205 3.50 -2.63 -12.08
N ASP A 206 2.33 -3.24 -12.11
CA ASP A 206 1.96 -4.30 -13.07
C ASP A 206 1.45 -3.74 -14.40
N GLN A 207 1.97 -2.58 -14.85
CA GLN A 207 1.72 -2.02 -16.18
C GLN A 207 3.03 -1.76 -16.91
N TYR A 208 3.05 -2.02 -18.21
CA TYR A 208 4.14 -1.55 -19.05
C TYR A 208 3.93 -0.10 -19.49
N LEU A 209 4.95 0.73 -19.24
CA LEU A 209 5.03 2.13 -19.65
C LEU A 209 6.11 2.32 -20.72
N ARG A 210 6.04 3.47 -21.39
CA ARG A 210 7.10 3.98 -22.26
C ARG A 210 8.23 4.55 -21.41
N HIS A 211 9.42 3.95 -21.45
CA HIS A 211 10.58 4.49 -20.74
C HIS A 211 10.89 5.92 -21.20
N PRO A 212 11.03 6.92 -20.30
CA PRO A 212 11.14 8.34 -20.66
C PRO A 212 12.35 8.65 -21.56
N ARG A 213 13.51 8.06 -21.24
CA ARG A 213 14.75 8.16 -22.02
C ARG A 213 14.80 7.29 -23.28
N THR A 214 14.58 5.98 -23.16
CA THR A 214 14.83 5.03 -24.27
C THR A 214 13.62 4.83 -25.18
N GLY A 215 12.41 5.18 -24.74
CA GLY A 215 11.16 4.91 -25.46
C GLY A 215 10.78 3.43 -25.54
N LYS A 216 11.52 2.53 -24.88
CA LYS A 216 11.23 1.10 -24.85
C LYS A 216 10.19 0.77 -23.79
N LEU A 217 9.58 -0.40 -23.93
CA LEU A 217 8.68 -0.97 -22.94
C LEU A 217 9.42 -1.26 -21.62
N TRP A 218 8.89 -0.79 -20.50
CA TRP A 218 9.52 -0.88 -19.19
C TRP A 218 8.45 -0.83 -18.08
N ARG A 219 8.74 -1.40 -16.91
CA ARG A 219 7.86 -1.37 -15.73
C ARG A 219 8.47 -0.50 -14.65
N ALA A 220 7.70 0.43 -14.14
CA ALA A 220 8.19 1.40 -13.21
C ALA A 220 8.14 0.96 -11.75
N GLU A 221 9.06 1.52 -10.96
CA GLU A 221 9.03 1.38 -9.52
C GLU A 221 8.29 2.57 -8.93
N LEU A 222 7.19 2.30 -8.23
CA LEU A 222 6.39 3.29 -7.54
C LEU A 222 6.74 3.26 -6.05
N THR A 223 7.24 4.37 -5.51
CA THR A 223 7.39 4.57 -4.07
C THR A 223 6.24 5.42 -3.57
N VAL A 224 5.55 5.00 -2.51
CA VAL A 224 4.45 5.77 -1.90
C VAL A 224 4.68 5.96 -0.41
N PHE A 225 4.24 7.10 0.10
CA PHE A 225 4.09 7.39 1.52
C PHE A 225 2.61 7.57 1.83
N MET A 226 2.15 6.87 2.85
CA MET A 226 0.78 6.92 3.35
C MET A 226 0.78 7.41 4.80
N ASP A 227 -0.12 8.32 5.15
CA ASP A 227 -0.41 8.61 6.56
C ASP A 227 -1.16 7.42 7.20
N VAL A 228 -0.62 6.89 8.30
CA VAL A 228 -1.14 5.67 8.90
C VAL A 228 -2.49 5.89 9.59
N ARG A 229 -2.85 7.11 9.99
CA ARG A 229 -4.14 7.36 10.65
C ARG A 229 -5.28 7.53 9.66
N SER A 230 -5.07 8.35 8.63
CA SER A 230 -6.08 8.72 7.63
C SER A 230 -6.14 7.78 6.43
N ARG A 231 -5.10 6.97 6.18
CA ARG A 231 -4.90 6.20 4.93
C ARG A 231 -4.72 7.09 3.69
N TYR A 232 -4.50 8.39 3.86
CA TYR A 232 -4.24 9.32 2.76
C TYR A 232 -2.84 9.08 2.17
N ILE A 233 -2.71 9.06 0.84
CA ILE A 233 -1.42 8.99 0.16
C ILE A 233 -0.84 10.40 0.11
N VAL A 234 0.08 10.68 1.02
CA VAL A 234 0.68 12.01 1.22
C VAL A 234 1.73 12.34 0.17
N GLY A 235 2.33 11.33 -0.46
CA GLY A 235 3.24 11.55 -1.57
C GLY A 235 3.66 10.27 -2.23
N TRP A 236 4.06 10.37 -3.49
CA TRP A 236 4.49 9.25 -4.28
C TRP A 236 5.50 9.69 -5.33
N TYR A 237 6.28 8.74 -5.82
CA TYR A 237 7.31 8.98 -6.81
C TYR A 237 7.50 7.75 -7.70
N ILE A 238 7.63 7.96 -9.01
CA ILE A 238 7.89 6.90 -9.99
C ILE A 238 9.35 6.95 -10.46
N SER A 239 10.05 5.81 -10.43
CA SER A 239 11.48 5.75 -10.76
C SER A 239 11.84 4.56 -11.65
N VAL A 240 13.01 4.64 -12.29
CA VAL A 240 13.55 3.59 -13.18
C VAL A 240 13.79 2.26 -12.44
N ALA A 241 14.24 2.37 -11.20
CA ALA A 241 14.52 1.28 -10.29
C ALA A 241 14.35 1.78 -8.84
N GLU A 242 14.26 0.85 -7.90
CA GLU A 242 14.22 1.15 -6.47
C GLU A 242 15.55 1.79 -6.04
N SER A 243 15.47 2.94 -5.37
CA SER A 243 16.66 3.63 -4.86
C SER A 243 16.35 4.42 -3.59
N SER A 244 17.39 4.73 -2.83
CA SER A 244 17.28 5.66 -1.70
C SER A 244 16.87 7.07 -2.16
N VAL A 245 17.29 7.47 -3.36
CA VAL A 245 16.95 8.78 -3.93
C VAL A 245 15.47 8.87 -4.28
N SER A 246 14.87 7.84 -4.88
CA SER A 246 13.44 7.82 -5.18
C SER A 246 12.59 7.84 -3.91
N THR A 247 13.07 7.18 -2.85
CA THR A 247 12.46 7.25 -1.52
C THR A 247 12.51 8.67 -0.94
N MET A 248 13.68 9.30 -0.93
CA MET A 248 13.83 10.68 -0.46
C MET A 248 12.98 11.65 -1.27
N ALA A 249 12.92 11.47 -2.59
CA ALA A 249 12.11 12.29 -3.48
C ALA A 249 10.61 12.15 -3.17
N ALA A 250 10.12 10.93 -2.98
CA ALA A 250 8.71 10.70 -2.61
C ALA A 250 8.35 11.36 -1.26
N LEU A 251 9.22 11.22 -0.26
CA LEU A 251 9.01 11.83 1.05
C LEU A 251 9.16 13.35 1.00
N SER A 252 10.16 13.87 0.27
CA SER A 252 10.36 15.31 0.08
C SER A 252 9.18 15.94 -0.64
N HIS A 253 8.63 15.24 -1.65
CA HIS A 253 7.40 15.65 -2.31
C HIS A 253 6.23 15.69 -1.32
N ALA A 254 6.05 14.66 -0.50
CA ALA A 254 5.00 14.65 0.53
C ALA A 254 5.12 15.85 1.49
N MET A 255 6.31 16.06 2.04
CA MET A 255 6.57 17.13 3.01
C MET A 255 6.44 18.52 2.38
N GLY A 256 6.97 18.70 1.17
CA GLY A 256 6.91 19.96 0.43
C GLY A 256 5.49 20.34 0.02
N THR A 257 4.74 19.40 -0.56
CA THR A 257 3.37 19.63 -1.05
C THR A 257 2.39 19.92 0.08
N HIS A 258 2.55 19.25 1.23
CA HIS A 258 1.66 19.46 2.38
C HIS A 258 2.18 20.46 3.41
N ASN A 259 3.40 20.97 3.21
CA ASN A 259 4.16 21.78 4.17
C ASN A 259 4.07 21.18 5.59
N HIS A 260 4.37 19.88 5.69
CA HIS A 260 4.26 19.13 6.93
C HIS A 260 5.38 18.08 7.04
N VAL A 261 6.09 18.08 8.16
CA VAL A 261 7.11 17.09 8.52
C VAL A 261 6.52 16.06 9.49
N PRO A 262 6.50 14.75 9.15
CA PRO A 262 6.02 13.72 10.08
C PRO A 262 7.02 13.51 11.22
N ALA A 263 6.54 13.14 12.41
CA ALA A 263 7.43 12.83 13.53
C ALA A 263 8.09 11.45 13.37
N LEU A 264 7.33 10.49 12.84
CA LEU A 264 7.73 9.09 12.72
C LEU A 264 7.56 8.63 11.29
N ILE A 265 8.45 7.74 10.85
CA ILE A 265 8.28 7.06 9.57
C ILE A 265 8.51 5.57 9.73
N HIS A 266 7.53 4.76 9.34
CA HIS A 266 7.60 3.31 9.34
C HIS A 266 7.95 2.78 7.95
N ILE A 267 9.09 2.12 7.83
CA ILE A 267 9.62 1.65 6.55
C ILE A 267 10.20 0.23 6.67
N ASP A 268 10.13 -0.54 5.58
CA ASP A 268 10.77 -1.87 5.50
C ASP A 268 12.30 -1.78 5.39
N ASN A 269 13.00 -2.83 5.83
CA ASN A 269 14.45 -2.94 5.81
C ASN A 269 15.08 -3.10 4.41
N GLY A 270 14.36 -2.70 3.34
CA GLY A 270 14.83 -2.72 1.96
C GLY A 270 16.09 -1.88 1.76
N SER A 271 16.90 -2.23 0.75
CA SER A 271 18.17 -1.55 0.48
C SER A 271 18.00 -0.09 0.08
N GLY A 272 16.87 0.29 -0.53
CA GLY A 272 16.55 1.68 -0.84
C GLY A 272 16.37 2.53 0.42
N PHE A 273 15.73 1.98 1.45
CA PHE A 273 15.33 2.73 2.62
C PHE A 273 16.39 2.81 3.73
N LYS A 274 17.33 1.86 3.77
CA LYS A 274 18.33 1.75 4.86
C LYS A 274 19.69 2.38 4.56
N SER A 275 19.86 3.07 3.44
CA SER A 275 21.18 3.56 3.03
C SER A 275 21.81 4.52 4.07
N LYS A 276 23.15 4.57 4.16
CA LYS A 276 23.87 5.50 5.06
C LYS A 276 23.49 6.97 4.83
N LEU A 277 23.12 7.32 3.60
CA LEU A 277 22.64 8.64 3.20
C LEU A 277 21.35 9.04 3.93
N MET A 278 20.52 8.06 4.29
CA MET A 278 19.27 8.27 5.02
C MET A 278 19.47 8.32 6.54
N ASN A 279 20.35 7.44 7.04
CA ASN A 279 20.37 7.03 8.44
C ASN A 279 21.56 7.53 9.26
N SER A 280 22.42 8.37 8.68
CA SER A 280 23.51 8.98 9.45
C SER A 280 22.93 9.79 10.62
N GLU A 281 23.33 9.47 11.86
CA GLU A 281 22.79 10.09 13.07
C GLU A 281 23.02 11.62 13.13
N THR A 282 24.02 12.12 12.40
CA THR A 282 24.40 13.55 12.41
C THR A 282 24.08 14.27 11.10
N SER A 283 23.91 13.54 10.00
CA SER A 283 23.81 14.12 8.65
C SER A 283 22.84 13.37 7.72
N GLY A 284 22.07 12.44 8.26
CA GLY A 284 21.11 11.64 7.51
C GLY A 284 19.87 12.46 7.19
N PHE A 285 19.25 12.19 6.05
CA PHE A 285 18.05 12.89 5.59
C PHE A 285 16.97 13.00 6.68
N TYR A 286 16.72 11.92 7.44
CA TYR A 286 15.72 11.93 8.52
C TYR A 286 16.11 12.81 9.70
N ALA A 287 17.38 12.76 10.12
CA ALA A 287 17.89 13.55 11.24
C ALA A 287 17.81 15.05 10.95
N SER A 288 18.07 15.48 9.70
CA SER A 288 17.96 16.88 9.27
C SER A 288 16.56 17.47 9.43
N PHE A 289 15.52 16.65 9.40
CA PHE A 289 14.13 17.05 9.61
C PHE A 289 13.58 16.65 11.00
N GLY A 290 14.40 16.05 11.87
CA GLY A 290 13.95 15.57 13.18
C GLY A 290 13.00 14.38 13.12
N ILE A 291 13.09 13.56 12.07
CA ILE A 291 12.22 12.42 11.81
C ILE A 291 12.83 11.16 12.45
N GLU A 292 12.02 10.40 13.20
CA GLU A 292 12.45 9.12 13.78
C GLU A 292 11.99 7.91 12.91
N PRO A 293 12.90 7.10 12.36
CA PRO A 293 12.55 5.93 11.56
C PRO A 293 12.26 4.69 12.42
N ILE A 294 11.09 4.08 12.18
CA ILE A 294 10.68 2.79 12.75
C ILE A 294 10.94 1.69 11.71
N TRP A 295 11.88 0.79 12.02
CA TRP A 295 12.23 -0.31 11.14
C TRP A 295 11.31 -1.53 11.34
N ALA A 296 10.75 -2.03 10.25
CA ALA A 296 10.00 -3.28 10.29
C ALA A 296 10.90 -4.46 10.73
N LEU A 297 10.52 -5.19 11.78
CA LEU A 297 11.25 -6.39 12.18
C LEU A 297 11.13 -7.48 11.09
N PRO A 298 12.23 -8.17 10.72
CA PRO A 298 12.17 -9.24 9.73
C PRO A 298 11.14 -10.32 10.10
N GLY A 299 10.12 -10.51 9.25
CA GLY A 299 9.06 -11.50 9.47
C GLY A 299 7.89 -11.04 10.32
N ASN A 300 7.76 -9.74 10.62
CA ASN A 300 6.52 -9.16 11.14
C ASN A 300 5.65 -8.63 10.00
N ALA A 301 4.80 -9.50 9.44
CA ALA A 301 3.86 -9.19 8.37
C ALA A 301 2.65 -8.33 8.81
N LYS A 302 2.80 -7.44 9.81
CA LYS A 302 1.66 -6.83 10.52
C LYS A 302 1.44 -5.33 10.27
N ALA A 303 2.31 -4.68 9.50
CA ALA A 303 2.15 -3.28 9.09
C ALA A 303 1.90 -3.19 7.58
N LYS A 304 0.74 -3.68 7.12
CA LYS A 304 0.41 -3.94 5.70
C LYS A 304 -0.50 -2.89 5.05
N ASN A 305 -0.57 -1.66 5.56
CA ASN A 305 -1.53 -0.69 5.03
C ASN A 305 -1.17 -0.30 3.60
N VAL A 306 0.11 -0.04 3.34
CA VAL A 306 0.61 0.23 1.99
C VAL A 306 0.55 -1.01 1.08
N GLU A 307 0.89 -2.21 1.57
CA GLU A 307 0.72 -3.46 0.80
C GLU A 307 -0.75 -3.66 0.35
N ARG A 308 -1.71 -3.40 1.25
CA ARG A 308 -3.14 -3.47 0.92
C ARG A 308 -3.53 -2.40 -0.09
N PHE A 309 -2.99 -1.19 0.04
CA PHE A 309 -3.17 -0.12 -0.94
C PHE A 309 -2.68 -0.53 -2.32
N PHE A 310 -1.47 -1.11 -2.46
CA PHE A 310 -0.97 -1.56 -3.75
C PHE A 310 -1.88 -2.62 -4.38
N ARG A 311 -2.40 -3.57 -3.59
CA ARG A 311 -3.38 -4.53 -4.10
C ARG A 311 -4.66 -3.85 -4.61
N THR A 312 -5.19 -2.88 -3.86
CA THR A 312 -6.36 -2.09 -4.29
C THR A 312 -6.05 -1.27 -5.55
N MET A 313 -4.86 -0.67 -5.63
CA MET A 313 -4.41 0.09 -6.79
C MET A 313 -4.29 -0.80 -8.03
N GLU A 314 -3.66 -1.97 -7.95
CA GLU A 314 -3.54 -2.87 -9.09
C GLU A 314 -4.90 -3.42 -9.55
N ASP A 315 -5.78 -3.77 -8.60
CA ASP A 315 -7.10 -4.32 -8.91
C ASP A 315 -8.05 -3.28 -9.54
N ASP A 316 -7.90 -2.01 -9.22
CA ASP A 316 -8.88 -0.96 -9.55
C ASP A 316 -8.36 0.08 -10.55
N PHE A 317 -7.06 0.37 -10.56
CA PHE A 317 -6.41 1.30 -11.49
C PHE A 317 -5.56 0.55 -12.51
N GLY A 318 -4.77 -0.43 -12.05
CA GLY A 318 -3.83 -1.14 -12.93
C GLY A 318 -4.51 -1.84 -14.11
N LYS A 319 -5.73 -2.34 -13.89
CA LYS A 319 -6.54 -3.05 -14.89
C LYS A 319 -7.23 -2.16 -15.92
N ASP A 320 -7.20 -0.84 -15.76
CA ASP A 320 -7.72 0.10 -16.77
C ASP A 320 -6.79 0.23 -18.00
N PHE A 321 -5.56 -0.27 -17.92
CA PHE A 321 -4.57 -0.18 -18.98
C PHE A 321 -4.50 -1.44 -19.83
N ASP A 322 -4.48 -1.28 -21.16
CA ASP A 322 -4.21 -2.36 -22.13
C ASP A 322 -2.86 -3.06 -21.86
N THR A 323 -1.92 -2.37 -21.22
CA THR A 323 -0.58 -2.83 -20.89
C THR A 323 -0.44 -3.51 -19.53
N TYR A 324 -1.55 -3.80 -18.84
CA TYR A 324 -1.54 -4.57 -17.61
C TYR A 324 -0.86 -5.93 -17.80
N CYS A 325 -0.04 -6.35 -16.83
CA CYS A 325 0.73 -7.58 -16.86
C CYS A 325 0.78 -8.31 -15.51
N GLY A 326 -0.21 -8.08 -14.64
CA GLY A 326 -0.30 -8.74 -13.35
C GLY A 326 -0.64 -10.24 -13.44
N TYR A 327 -0.59 -10.92 -12.30
CA TYR A 327 -0.64 -12.39 -12.23
C TYR A 327 -1.96 -13.01 -12.75
N ASP A 328 -3.05 -12.25 -12.73
CA ASP A 328 -4.39 -12.67 -13.14
C ASP A 328 -4.73 -12.34 -14.60
N MET A 329 -3.77 -11.75 -15.34
CA MET A 329 -3.94 -11.48 -16.77
C MET A 329 -4.13 -12.78 -17.56
N SER A 330 -4.97 -12.73 -18.60
CA SER A 330 -5.20 -13.91 -19.46
C SER A 330 -3.88 -14.37 -20.12
N PRO A 331 -3.62 -15.70 -20.18
CA PRO A 331 -2.38 -16.21 -20.79
C PRO A 331 -2.21 -15.87 -22.27
N ASP A 332 -3.30 -15.61 -23.00
CA ASP A 332 -3.23 -15.22 -24.40
C ASP A 332 -2.88 -13.74 -24.58
N ALA A 333 -3.43 -12.85 -23.73
CA ALA A 333 -3.07 -11.44 -23.77
C ALA A 333 -1.64 -11.20 -23.27
N SER A 334 -1.17 -11.95 -22.27
CA SER A 334 0.20 -11.82 -21.76
C SER A 334 1.29 -12.17 -22.78
N ARG A 335 0.98 -13.01 -23.78
CA ARG A 335 1.88 -13.32 -24.91
C ARG A 335 2.22 -12.11 -25.76
N LEU A 336 1.39 -11.07 -25.74
CA LEU A 336 1.66 -9.83 -26.45
C LEU A 336 2.90 -9.12 -25.88
N PHE A 337 3.07 -9.22 -24.57
CA PHE A 337 4.19 -8.63 -23.82
C PHE A 337 5.39 -9.57 -23.67
N SER A 338 5.37 -10.74 -24.34
CA SER A 338 6.50 -11.67 -24.33
C SER A 338 7.76 -11.12 -25.01
N SER A 339 7.60 -10.10 -25.86
CA SER A 339 8.71 -9.34 -26.44
C SER A 339 8.28 -7.90 -26.72
N SER A 340 9.19 -6.94 -26.50
CA SER A 340 8.92 -5.51 -26.72
C SER A 340 8.48 -5.23 -28.16
N VAL A 341 9.06 -5.93 -29.14
CA VAL A 341 8.74 -5.77 -30.57
C VAL A 341 7.28 -6.09 -30.88
N LYS A 342 6.70 -7.10 -30.24
CA LYS A 342 5.30 -7.47 -30.47
C LYS A 342 4.34 -6.42 -29.91
N ALA A 343 4.59 -5.97 -28.68
CA ALA A 343 3.82 -4.90 -28.05
C ALA A 343 3.90 -3.60 -28.85
N GLU A 344 5.10 -3.20 -29.29
CA GLU A 344 5.30 -2.01 -30.12
C GLU A 344 4.58 -2.11 -31.48
N LYS A 345 4.59 -3.29 -32.12
CA LYS A 345 3.84 -3.52 -33.36
C LYS A 345 2.33 -3.42 -33.14
N ALA A 346 1.80 -3.99 -32.07
CA ALA A 346 0.37 -3.89 -31.76
C ALA A 346 -0.04 -2.46 -31.43
N ALA A 347 0.82 -1.68 -30.76
CA ALA A 347 0.59 -0.26 -30.53
C ALA A 347 0.60 0.54 -31.83
N ALA A 348 1.53 0.25 -32.75
CA ALA A 348 1.58 0.89 -34.07
C ALA A 348 0.36 0.54 -34.95
N GLU A 349 -0.22 -0.65 -34.77
CA GLU A 349 -1.47 -1.08 -35.40
C GLU A 349 -2.73 -0.54 -34.69
N GLY A 350 -2.58 0.22 -33.59
CA GLY A 350 -3.68 0.79 -32.82
C GLY A 350 -4.50 -0.23 -32.01
N LYS A 351 -3.95 -1.43 -31.76
CA LYS A 351 -4.63 -2.50 -30.99
C LYS A 351 -4.50 -2.34 -29.48
N ILE A 352 -3.45 -1.67 -29.03
CA ILE A 352 -3.19 -1.36 -27.61
C ILE A 352 -2.64 0.06 -27.52
N HIS A 353 -2.90 0.75 -26.41
CA HIS A 353 -2.19 1.99 -26.06
C HIS A 353 -1.06 1.72 -25.06
N ILE A 354 0.16 2.15 -25.37
CA ILE A 354 1.29 2.08 -24.42
C ILE A 354 1.44 3.46 -23.77
N PRO A 355 1.06 3.60 -22.48
CA PRO A 355 1.06 4.89 -21.82
C PRO A 355 2.47 5.47 -21.66
N THR A 356 2.58 6.78 -21.76
CA THR A 356 3.77 7.53 -21.30
C THR A 356 3.76 7.68 -19.78
N VAL A 357 4.90 8.06 -19.20
CA VAL A 357 4.96 8.34 -17.75
C VAL A 357 4.00 9.47 -17.38
N ASP A 358 3.90 10.52 -18.21
CA ASP A 358 3.00 11.65 -17.96
C ASP A 358 1.54 11.23 -17.95
N GLU A 359 1.10 10.48 -18.98
CA GLU A 359 -0.26 9.94 -19.07
C GLU A 359 -0.61 9.05 -17.87
N TRP A 360 0.35 8.24 -17.42
CA TRP A 360 0.17 7.42 -16.23
C TRP A 360 0.07 8.27 -14.95
N CYS A 361 0.90 9.31 -14.81
CA CYS A 361 0.89 10.21 -13.65
C CYS A 361 -0.43 10.99 -13.55
N GLU A 362 -0.94 11.48 -14.67
CA GLU A 362 -2.25 12.16 -14.75
C GLU A 362 -3.38 11.20 -14.34
N ALA A 363 -3.44 10.02 -14.97
CA ALA A 363 -4.46 9.01 -14.64
C ALA A 363 -4.37 8.53 -13.18
N PHE A 364 -3.15 8.37 -12.65
CA PHE A 364 -2.92 7.97 -11.27
C PHE A 364 -3.35 9.05 -10.28
N THR A 365 -3.10 10.32 -10.59
CA THR A 365 -3.53 11.46 -9.76
C THR A 365 -5.06 11.53 -9.71
N ASP A 366 -5.73 11.37 -10.85
CA ASP A 366 -7.19 11.32 -10.92
C ASP A 366 -7.78 10.13 -10.15
N TRP A 367 -7.13 8.96 -10.24
CA TRP A 367 -7.53 7.79 -9.48
C TRP A 367 -7.30 7.98 -7.96
N LEU A 368 -6.16 8.56 -7.56
CA LEU A 368 -5.87 8.87 -6.16
C LEU A 368 -6.91 9.83 -5.56
N ASN A 369 -7.34 10.84 -6.32
CA ASN A 369 -8.43 11.73 -5.90
C ASN A 369 -9.72 10.95 -5.61
N ARG A 370 -10.06 9.95 -6.43
CA ARG A 370 -11.20 9.05 -6.15
C ARG A 370 -10.94 8.18 -4.93
N TYR A 371 -9.73 7.62 -4.79
CA TYR A 371 -9.33 6.79 -3.65
C TYR A 371 -9.45 7.55 -2.32
N HIS A 372 -8.96 8.79 -2.25
CA HIS A 372 -9.00 9.62 -1.05
C HIS A 372 -10.42 9.97 -0.59
N ASN A 373 -11.42 9.88 -1.48
CA ASN A 373 -12.83 10.18 -1.19
C ASN A 373 -13.67 8.90 -0.97
N ARG A 374 -13.05 7.73 -0.88
CA ARG A 374 -13.75 6.48 -0.51
C ARG A 374 -14.00 6.40 1.00
N PRO A 375 -14.97 5.58 1.44
CA PRO A 375 -15.18 5.34 2.87
C PRO A 375 -13.91 4.83 3.55
N HIS A 376 -13.57 5.42 4.69
CA HIS A 376 -12.41 5.01 5.50
C HIS A 376 -12.62 3.60 6.07
N PRO A 377 -11.61 2.70 5.99
CA PRO A 377 -11.77 1.30 6.37
C PRO A 377 -11.96 1.06 7.88
N GLU A 378 -11.45 1.95 8.73
CA GLU A 378 -11.53 1.82 10.20
C GLU A 378 -12.56 2.78 10.83
N GLU A 379 -13.00 3.80 10.09
CA GLU A 379 -13.95 4.81 10.59
C GLU A 379 -15.09 5.01 9.58
N PRO A 380 -16.08 4.10 9.60
CA PRO A 380 -17.23 4.18 8.69
C PRO A 380 -17.96 5.52 8.85
N GLY A 381 -18.13 6.24 7.74
CA GLY A 381 -18.77 7.56 7.71
C GLY A 381 -17.80 8.74 7.50
N THR A 382 -16.50 8.49 7.45
CA THR A 382 -15.49 9.47 7.02
C THR A 382 -14.74 9.00 5.77
N THR A 383 -13.93 9.88 5.18
CA THR A 383 -13.00 9.56 4.10
C THR A 383 -11.54 9.85 4.49
N PRO A 384 -10.54 9.23 3.83
CA PRO A 384 -9.14 9.60 4.00
C PRO A 384 -8.87 11.10 3.82
N ALA A 385 -9.51 11.75 2.84
CA ALA A 385 -9.37 13.18 2.61
C ALA A 385 -9.92 14.03 3.78
N GLU A 386 -11.09 13.65 4.32
CA GLU A 386 -11.69 14.34 5.48
C GLU A 386 -10.82 14.21 6.73
N LEU A 387 -10.28 13.02 7.00
CA LEU A 387 -9.35 12.83 8.12
C LEU A 387 -8.06 13.62 7.89
N TRP A 388 -7.50 13.57 6.68
CA TRP A 388 -6.29 14.33 6.33
C TRP A 388 -6.49 15.85 6.46
N SER A 389 -7.69 16.36 6.22
CA SER A 389 -8.00 17.79 6.39
C SER A 389 -7.84 18.29 7.83
N GLN A 390 -7.87 17.39 8.81
CA GLN A 390 -7.67 17.68 10.24
C GLN A 390 -6.19 17.78 10.62
N LEU A 391 -5.27 17.67 9.66
CA LEU A 391 -3.83 17.75 9.89
C LEU A 391 -3.41 19.06 10.57
N GLU A 392 -2.73 18.92 11.71
CA GLU A 392 -1.95 19.98 12.33
C GLU A 392 -0.56 20.05 11.68
N ARG A 393 -0.31 21.12 10.92
CA ARG A 393 0.90 21.23 10.09
C ARG A 393 2.13 21.55 10.94
N VAL A 394 3.23 20.84 10.64
CA VAL A 394 4.57 21.12 11.16
C VAL A 394 5.39 21.59 9.96
N PRO A 395 5.54 22.91 9.75
CA PRO A 395 6.06 23.44 8.50
C PRO A 395 7.48 22.97 8.22
N VAL A 396 7.80 22.82 6.94
CA VAL A 396 9.16 22.56 6.48
C VAL A 396 9.99 23.83 6.67
N VAL A 397 10.96 23.79 7.58
CA VAL A 397 11.78 24.97 7.93
C VAL A 397 12.72 25.36 6.80
N ASP A 398 13.37 24.38 6.15
CA ASP A 398 14.27 24.62 5.02
C ASP A 398 13.88 23.73 3.83
N HIS A 399 13.26 24.36 2.83
CA HIS A 399 12.87 23.70 1.58
C HIS A 399 14.07 23.28 0.72
N ASN A 400 15.28 23.78 0.97
CA ASN A 400 16.48 23.36 0.23
C ASN A 400 16.98 21.97 0.65
N LEU A 401 16.57 21.51 1.84
CA LEU A 401 16.84 20.14 2.31
C LEU A 401 15.95 19.10 1.61
N LEU A 402 14.87 19.53 0.95
CA LEU A 402 14.02 18.65 0.17
C LEU A 402 14.78 18.12 -1.04
N VAL A 403 14.89 16.81 -1.12
CA VAL A 403 15.62 16.13 -2.19
C VAL A 403 14.73 15.99 -3.40
N LYS A 404 15.22 16.48 -4.53
CA LYS A 404 14.64 16.23 -5.85
C LYS A 404 15.63 15.43 -6.71
N PRO A 405 15.14 14.61 -7.64
CA PRO A 405 15.98 13.84 -8.55
C PRO A 405 16.84 14.74 -9.43
N ARG A 406 18.03 14.25 -9.76
CA ARG A 406 19.06 14.96 -10.52
C ARG A 406 19.54 14.11 -11.69
N GLU A 407 19.62 14.71 -12.88
CA GLU A 407 20.18 14.09 -14.09
C GLU A 407 21.24 14.99 -14.72
N GLU A 408 22.27 14.38 -15.30
CA GLU A 408 23.29 15.10 -16.07
C GLU A 408 22.69 15.56 -17.40
N VAL A 409 22.82 16.85 -17.69
CA VAL A 409 22.35 17.48 -18.93
C VAL A 409 23.48 18.28 -19.58
N SER A 410 23.44 18.38 -20.90
CA SER A 410 24.34 19.26 -21.65
C SER A 410 23.63 20.53 -22.10
N VAL A 411 24.34 21.65 -22.04
CA VAL A 411 23.85 22.93 -22.56
C VAL A 411 24.26 23.06 -24.02
N SER A 412 23.28 23.32 -24.88
CA SER A 412 23.54 23.64 -26.28
C SER A 412 22.55 24.67 -26.82
N ARG A 413 23.06 25.69 -27.51
CA ARG A 413 22.32 26.83 -28.06
C ARG A 413 21.46 27.51 -26.98
N SER A 414 22.06 27.76 -25.82
CA SER A 414 21.38 28.35 -24.66
C SER A 414 20.11 27.57 -24.24
N LEU A 415 20.17 26.25 -24.37
CA LEU A 415 19.04 25.36 -24.13
C LEU A 415 19.51 24.09 -23.45
N VAL A 416 18.71 23.63 -22.48
CA VAL A 416 18.88 22.32 -21.84
C VAL A 416 17.74 21.42 -22.29
N THR A 417 18.05 20.20 -22.70
CA THR A 417 17.03 19.20 -23.04
C THR A 417 17.00 18.12 -21.96
N LEU A 418 15.85 17.97 -21.31
CA LEU A 418 15.60 16.94 -20.30
C LEU A 418 14.28 16.24 -20.66
N HIS A 419 14.29 14.91 -20.72
CA HIS A 419 13.12 14.06 -21.05
C HIS A 419 12.35 14.51 -22.31
N LYS A 420 13.07 14.90 -23.37
CA LYS A 420 12.54 15.46 -24.65
C LYS A 420 11.86 16.84 -24.52
N ARG A 421 11.84 17.42 -23.33
CA ARG A 421 11.44 18.81 -23.07
C ARG A 421 12.65 19.73 -23.13
N LYS A 422 12.40 20.99 -23.45
CA LYS A 422 13.44 21.99 -23.69
C LYS A 422 13.28 23.12 -22.68
N TYR A 423 14.36 23.51 -22.02
CA TYR A 423 14.36 24.53 -20.97
C TYR A 423 15.31 25.66 -21.33
N ILE A 424 14.95 26.89 -20.95
CA ILE A 424 15.71 28.11 -21.21
C ILE A 424 15.89 28.92 -19.92
N SER A 425 16.98 29.66 -19.83
CA SER A 425 17.24 30.63 -18.76
C SER A 425 18.07 31.79 -19.34
N GLU A 426 17.97 32.97 -18.73
CA GLU A 426 18.56 34.23 -19.23
C GLU A 426 20.07 34.11 -19.46
N TYR A 427 20.79 33.50 -18.51
CA TYR A 427 22.26 33.39 -18.53
C TYR A 427 22.79 32.01 -18.95
N LEU A 428 21.93 31.16 -19.52
CA LEU A 428 22.29 29.78 -19.85
C LEU A 428 23.39 29.68 -20.93
N TYR A 429 23.51 30.71 -21.79
CA TYR A 429 24.54 30.80 -22.83
C TYR A 429 25.97 30.81 -22.28
N GLN A 430 26.18 31.21 -21.01
CA GLN A 430 27.50 31.23 -20.38
C GLN A 430 28.07 29.83 -20.15
N TYR A 431 27.19 28.82 -20.10
CA TYR A 431 27.53 27.42 -19.86
C TYR A 431 27.51 26.59 -21.15
N GLU A 432 27.55 27.21 -22.32
CA GLU A 432 27.48 26.54 -23.63
C GLU A 432 28.55 25.42 -23.75
N GLY A 433 28.12 24.21 -24.12
CA GLY A 433 28.99 23.04 -24.25
C GLY A 433 29.39 22.37 -22.94
N GLN A 434 29.00 22.92 -21.79
CA GLN A 434 29.27 22.32 -20.48
C GLN A 434 28.21 21.28 -20.09
N LYS A 435 28.62 20.39 -19.18
CA LYS A 435 27.73 19.43 -18.51
C LYS A 435 27.31 20.03 -17.18
N LEU A 436 26.00 20.11 -16.97
CA LEU A 436 25.37 20.58 -15.75
C LEU A 436 24.53 19.46 -15.15
N VAL A 437 24.11 19.64 -13.90
CA VAL A 437 23.18 18.74 -13.23
C VAL A 437 21.81 19.43 -13.15
N ALA A 438 20.80 18.87 -13.81
CA ALA A 438 19.43 19.35 -13.74
C ALA A 438 18.68 18.62 -12.64
N GLU A 439 18.17 19.38 -11.69
CA GLU A 439 17.23 18.93 -10.69
C GLU A 439 15.80 19.28 -11.13
N TYR A 440 14.92 18.29 -11.16
CA TYR A 440 13.57 18.42 -11.71
C TYR A 440 12.53 17.79 -10.77
N ASP A 441 11.28 18.19 -10.92
CA ASP A 441 10.13 17.57 -10.26
C ASP A 441 9.38 16.69 -11.26
N LEU A 442 8.85 15.56 -10.80
CA LEU A 442 8.01 14.70 -11.63
C LEU A 442 6.60 15.26 -11.75
N HIS A 443 6.14 15.94 -10.69
CA HIS A 443 4.77 16.45 -10.57
C HIS A 443 4.62 17.86 -11.16
N ASP A 444 5.73 18.58 -11.35
CA ASP A 444 5.78 19.91 -11.94
C ASP A 444 6.98 20.06 -12.88
N ASP A 445 6.70 20.28 -14.16
CA ASP A 445 7.72 20.42 -15.20
C ASP A 445 7.92 21.85 -15.70
N SER A 446 7.28 22.82 -15.05
CA SER A 446 7.35 24.23 -15.44
C SER A 446 8.76 24.78 -15.32
N THR A 447 9.52 24.31 -14.32
CA THR A 447 10.86 24.80 -13.99
C THR A 447 11.81 23.68 -13.59
N ILE A 448 13.09 23.87 -13.87
CA ILE A 448 14.19 23.01 -13.40
C ILE A 448 15.28 23.86 -12.74
N ARG A 449 15.95 23.32 -11.71
CA ARG A 449 17.11 23.96 -11.09
C ARG A 449 18.39 23.37 -11.68
N LEU A 450 19.30 24.23 -12.11
CA LEU A 450 20.58 23.82 -12.71
C LEU A 450 21.72 24.03 -11.71
N PHE A 451 22.58 23.02 -11.59
CA PHE A 451 23.74 22.99 -10.72
C PHE A 451 25.00 22.69 -11.52
N ASP A 452 26.16 23.11 -11.02
CA ASP A 452 27.44 22.63 -11.53
C ASP A 452 27.70 21.15 -11.11
N MET A 453 28.80 20.57 -11.59
CA MET A 453 29.19 19.21 -11.25
C MET A 453 29.62 19.04 -9.79
N ASP A 454 29.97 20.15 -9.12
CA ASP A 454 30.34 20.21 -7.70
C ASP A 454 29.12 20.40 -6.78
N GLY A 455 27.92 20.54 -7.35
CA GLY A 455 26.64 20.67 -6.65
C GLY A 455 26.26 22.09 -6.23
N ARG A 456 26.93 23.13 -6.74
CA ARG A 456 26.56 24.54 -6.50
C ARG A 456 25.41 24.93 -7.41
N TRP A 457 24.41 25.60 -6.84
CA TRP A 457 23.27 26.11 -7.59
C TRP A 457 23.72 27.23 -8.53
N LEU A 458 23.29 27.18 -9.79
CA LEU A 458 23.65 28.16 -10.83
C LEU A 458 22.46 29.04 -11.20
N THR A 459 21.37 28.44 -11.66
CA THR A 459 20.19 29.18 -12.13
C THR A 459 18.95 28.27 -12.18
N THR A 460 17.78 28.89 -12.33
CA THR A 460 16.51 28.20 -12.62
C THR A 460 16.17 28.38 -14.10
N ALA A 461 15.79 27.30 -14.78
CA ALA A 461 15.39 27.32 -16.18
C ALA A 461 13.91 26.98 -16.33
N THR A 462 13.21 27.70 -17.19
CA THR A 462 11.77 27.54 -17.44
C THR A 462 11.52 26.74 -18.71
N LEU A 463 10.41 26.00 -18.76
CA LEU A 463 10.02 25.23 -19.92
C LEU A 463 9.82 26.13 -21.15
N LYS A 464 10.49 25.79 -22.25
CA LYS A 464 10.39 26.50 -23.52
C LYS A 464 9.08 26.13 -24.21
N THR A 465 8.10 27.00 -24.14
CA THR A 465 6.89 26.92 -24.95
C THR A 465 7.25 27.05 -26.44
N LYS A 466 6.61 26.23 -27.29
CA LYS A 466 6.71 26.40 -28.74
C LYS A 466 6.03 27.73 -29.08
N LYS A 467 6.79 28.70 -29.61
CA LYS A 467 6.18 29.87 -30.25
C LYS A 467 5.67 29.45 -31.62
N ASP A 468 4.41 29.74 -31.91
CA ASP A 468 3.87 29.58 -33.25
C ASP A 468 4.66 30.44 -34.24
N TYR A 469 4.86 29.94 -35.46
CA TYR A 469 5.66 30.60 -36.49
C TYR A 469 5.14 32.00 -36.83
N ILE A 470 3.83 32.23 -36.62
CA ILE A 470 3.13 33.48 -36.77
C ILE A 470 2.16 33.58 -35.59
N SER A 471 2.04 34.74 -34.95
CA SER A 471 1.06 35.00 -33.89
C SER A 471 -0.37 34.70 -34.38
N THR A 472 -1.20 34.05 -33.56
CA THR A 472 -2.61 33.75 -33.87
C THR A 472 -3.38 34.98 -34.35
N SER A 473 -3.17 36.15 -33.76
CA SER A 473 -3.72 37.43 -34.23
C SER A 473 -3.43 37.71 -35.70
N ARG A 474 -2.18 37.54 -36.16
CA ARG A 474 -1.80 37.75 -37.58
C ARG A 474 -2.44 36.73 -38.52
N ILE A 475 -2.68 35.50 -38.07
CA ILE A 475 -3.37 34.48 -38.86
C ILE A 475 -4.87 34.83 -38.97
N GLU A 476 -5.49 35.22 -37.87
CA GLU A 476 -6.90 35.64 -37.81
C GLU A 476 -7.16 36.91 -38.61
N ASP A 477 -6.27 37.91 -38.54
CA ASP A 477 -6.37 39.13 -39.33
C ASP A 477 -6.21 38.85 -40.83
N ALA A 478 -5.27 37.97 -41.21
CA ALA A 478 -5.10 37.54 -42.59
C ALA A 478 -6.33 36.74 -43.10
N GLN A 479 -6.93 35.90 -42.26
CA GLN A 479 -8.16 35.17 -42.57
C GLN A 479 -9.36 36.11 -42.68
N ARG A 480 -9.52 37.07 -41.77
CA ARG A 480 -10.58 38.09 -41.76
C ARG A 480 -10.51 38.97 -43.00
N LYS A 481 -9.30 39.45 -43.35
CA LYS A 481 -9.06 40.23 -44.57
C LYS A 481 -9.40 39.42 -45.83
N ARG A 482 -9.02 38.14 -45.88
CA ARG A 482 -9.38 37.24 -46.98
C ARG A 482 -10.90 37.06 -47.11
N LEU A 483 -11.61 36.94 -45.99
CA LEU A 483 -13.07 36.75 -45.95
C LEU A 483 -13.82 38.01 -46.40
N LEU A 484 -13.34 39.19 -46.00
CA LEU A 484 -13.79 40.51 -46.47
C LEU A 484 -13.60 40.68 -47.98
N GLU A 485 -12.43 40.33 -48.51
CA GLU A 485 -12.19 40.40 -49.96
C GLU A 485 -13.06 39.42 -50.74
N GLN A 486 -13.32 38.22 -50.19
CA GLN A 486 -14.23 37.26 -50.81
C GLN A 486 -15.67 37.75 -50.83
N THR A 487 -16.17 38.35 -49.74
CA THR A 487 -17.51 38.95 -49.68
C THR A 487 -17.63 40.13 -50.63
N LYS A 488 -16.60 41.00 -50.72
CA LYS A 488 -16.57 42.10 -51.69
C LYS A 488 -16.64 41.60 -53.13
N ARG A 489 -15.88 40.56 -53.49
CA ARG A 489 -15.96 39.92 -54.82
C ARG A 489 -17.32 39.29 -55.09
N LEU A 490 -17.93 38.65 -54.07
CA LEU A 490 -19.25 38.03 -54.21
C LEU A 490 -20.34 39.09 -54.42
N ASN A 491 -20.30 40.17 -53.64
CA ASN A 491 -21.22 41.30 -53.75
C ASN A 491 -21.09 41.99 -55.10
N ASN A 492 -19.86 42.20 -55.60
CA ASN A 492 -19.64 42.75 -56.94
C ASN A 492 -20.24 41.84 -58.02
N LYS A 493 -20.08 40.51 -57.88
CA LYS A 493 -20.65 39.54 -58.83
C LYS A 493 -22.17 39.44 -58.75
N ILE A 494 -22.75 39.60 -57.55
CA ILE A 494 -24.20 39.71 -57.35
C ILE A 494 -24.72 41.00 -57.98
N HIS A 495 -24.00 42.11 -57.81
CA HIS A 495 -24.34 43.39 -58.41
C HIS A 495 -24.32 43.31 -59.95
N GLU A 496 -23.26 42.76 -60.53
CA GLU A 496 -23.14 42.52 -61.97
C GLU A 496 -24.31 41.66 -62.51
N LYS A 497 -24.64 40.54 -61.85
CA LYS A 497 -25.79 39.70 -62.24
C LYS A 497 -27.15 40.39 -62.06
N ARG A 498 -27.29 41.32 -61.12
CA ARG A 498 -28.50 42.13 -60.94
C ARG A 498 -28.65 43.18 -62.05
N MET A 499 -27.53 43.78 -62.48
CA MET A 499 -27.47 44.71 -63.61
C MET A 499 -27.83 43.98 -64.93
N GLU A 500 -27.32 42.77 -65.15
CA GLU A 500 -27.70 41.93 -66.32
C GLU A 500 -29.18 41.50 -66.30
N ALA A 501 -29.77 41.31 -65.12
CA ALA A 501 -31.16 40.87 -64.98
C ALA A 501 -32.21 42.00 -65.12
N GLY A 502 -31.80 43.25 -65.37
CA GLY A 502 -32.69 44.39 -65.64
C GLY A 502 -33.65 44.75 -64.50
N ARG A 503 -33.33 44.38 -63.25
CA ARG A 503 -34.11 44.75 -62.06
C ARG A 503 -33.37 45.81 -61.27
N ASP A 504 -33.65 47.08 -61.58
CA ASP A 504 -33.14 48.20 -60.80
C ASP A 504 -33.98 48.31 -59.51
N ILE A 505 -33.44 47.80 -58.40
CA ILE A 505 -33.92 48.10 -57.05
C ILE A 505 -32.73 48.74 -56.35
N PRO A 506 -32.83 50.01 -55.89
CA PRO A 506 -31.75 50.68 -55.20
C PRO A 506 -31.29 49.84 -54.01
N LEU A 507 -29.98 49.66 -53.86
CA LEU A 507 -29.40 49.14 -52.62
C LEU A 507 -29.92 50.04 -51.48
N HIS A 508 -30.59 49.49 -50.47
CA HIS A 508 -31.01 50.25 -49.30
C HIS A 508 -29.74 50.91 -48.72
N VAL A 509 -29.74 52.25 -48.61
CA VAL A 509 -28.58 53.10 -48.29
C VAL A 509 -27.86 52.64 -47.00
N GLU A 510 -28.58 51.96 -46.11
CA GLU A 510 -28.06 51.38 -44.86
C GLU A 510 -26.93 50.34 -45.08
N GLN A 511 -26.97 49.51 -46.13
CA GLN A 511 -25.95 48.46 -46.31
C GLN A 511 -24.59 49.00 -46.80
N ALA A 512 -24.57 50.14 -47.49
CA ALA A 512 -23.33 50.79 -47.90
C ALA A 512 -22.68 51.54 -46.73
N SER A 513 -23.50 52.23 -45.92
CA SER A 513 -23.03 52.88 -44.69
C SER A 513 -22.51 51.89 -43.66
N ASP A 514 -23.09 50.70 -43.56
CA ASP A 514 -22.62 49.66 -42.64
C ASP A 514 -21.24 49.11 -43.04
N ILE A 515 -20.95 49.02 -44.34
CA ILE A 515 -19.63 48.60 -44.85
C ILE A 515 -18.59 49.69 -44.60
N ASP A 516 -18.93 50.95 -44.84
CA ASP A 516 -18.03 52.08 -44.58
C ASP A 516 -17.75 52.25 -43.07
N GLN A 517 -18.76 52.07 -42.22
CA GLN A 517 -18.60 52.05 -40.76
C GLN A 517 -17.75 50.86 -40.28
N LEU A 518 -17.85 49.71 -40.95
CA LEU A 518 -16.98 48.55 -40.69
C LEU A 518 -15.54 48.79 -41.15
N GLU A 519 -15.31 49.50 -42.27
CA GLU A 519 -13.96 49.90 -42.70
C GLU A 519 -13.34 50.95 -41.77
N GLU A 520 -14.11 51.94 -41.30
CA GLU A 520 -13.65 52.94 -40.31
C GLU A 520 -13.34 52.33 -38.94
N SER A 521 -14.21 51.44 -38.44
CA SER A 521 -13.97 50.72 -37.18
C SER A 521 -12.79 49.75 -37.29
N PHE A 522 -12.57 49.14 -38.46
CA PHE A 522 -11.37 48.34 -38.74
C PHE A 522 -10.08 49.17 -38.72
N ASN A 523 -10.06 50.36 -39.34
CA ASN A 523 -8.90 51.25 -39.32
C ASN A 523 -8.55 51.73 -37.90
N ASN A 524 -9.57 52.00 -37.08
CA ASN A 524 -9.39 52.39 -35.67
C ASN A 524 -8.88 51.24 -34.79
N LEU A 525 -9.35 50.01 -35.00
CA LEU A 525 -8.85 48.81 -34.30
C LEU A 525 -7.40 48.47 -34.67
N MET A 526 -7.04 48.63 -35.95
CA MET A 526 -5.66 48.43 -36.41
C MET A 526 -4.70 49.50 -35.86
N ALA A 527 -5.17 50.75 -35.70
CA ALA A 527 -4.39 51.82 -35.08
C ALA A 527 -4.18 51.58 -33.57
N ALA A 528 -5.15 50.97 -32.88
CA ALA A 528 -5.07 50.64 -31.45
C ALA A 528 -4.18 49.42 -31.11
N GLN A 529 -3.86 48.57 -32.11
CA GLN A 529 -3.01 47.38 -31.94
C GLN A 529 -1.61 47.52 -32.55
N ALA A 530 -1.25 48.70 -33.04
CA ALA A 530 0.13 48.97 -33.42
C ALA A 530 1.03 48.84 -32.18
N PRO A 531 2.12 48.05 -32.21
CA PRO A 531 3.05 48.02 -31.10
C PRO A 531 3.59 49.43 -30.90
N GLN A 532 3.46 49.97 -29.68
CA GLN A 532 4.28 51.10 -29.26
C GLN A 532 5.73 50.63 -29.34
N ASN A 533 6.41 51.00 -30.41
CA ASN A 533 7.86 51.09 -30.37
C ASN A 533 8.17 52.20 -29.38
N ASP A 534 8.38 51.84 -28.11
CA ASP A 534 9.21 52.63 -27.22
C ASP A 534 10.64 52.56 -27.75
N ASP A 535 10.90 53.33 -28.82
CA ASP A 535 12.24 53.80 -29.08
C ASP A 535 12.60 54.68 -27.88
N LEU A 536 13.40 54.12 -26.98
CA LEU A 536 14.08 54.83 -25.90
C LEU A 536 14.79 56.05 -26.50
N ASN A 537 14.13 57.20 -26.46
CA ASN A 537 14.69 58.46 -26.88
C ASN A 537 15.68 58.94 -25.79
N PHE A 538 16.91 58.45 -25.91
CA PHE A 538 18.02 58.73 -24.99
C PHE A 538 18.30 60.25 -24.82
N ASP A 539 17.94 61.08 -25.80
CA ASP A 539 18.12 62.53 -25.73
C ASP A 539 17.16 63.22 -24.74
N SER A 540 15.96 62.67 -24.54
CA SER A 540 14.98 63.23 -23.58
C SER A 540 15.34 62.94 -22.13
N LEU A 541 16.07 61.85 -21.86
CA LEU A 541 16.51 61.46 -20.52
C LEU A 541 17.74 62.26 -20.07
N MET A 542 18.60 62.67 -21.01
CA MET A 542 19.79 63.48 -20.71
C MET A 542 19.48 64.96 -20.44
N GLN A 543 18.36 65.50 -20.94
CA GLN A 543 17.97 66.89 -20.66
C GLN A 543 17.44 67.11 -19.23
N ASN A 544 16.85 66.08 -18.61
CA ASN A 544 16.36 66.16 -17.23
C ASN A 544 17.46 66.00 -16.16
N VAL A 545 18.67 65.59 -16.54
CA VAL A 545 19.82 65.49 -15.63
C VAL A 545 20.63 66.80 -15.56
N ILE A 546 20.46 67.71 -16.53
CA ILE A 546 21.28 68.94 -16.64
C ILE A 546 20.66 70.15 -15.90
N HIS A 547 19.40 70.07 -15.45
CA HIS A 547 18.72 71.15 -14.72
C HIS A 547 18.02 70.64 -13.44
N ALA A 548 18.80 70.05 -12.52
CA ALA A 548 18.39 70.00 -11.12
C ALA A 548 18.80 71.33 -10.44
N PRO A 549 17.91 72.00 -9.69
CA PRO A 549 18.31 73.13 -8.86
C PRO A 549 19.21 72.64 -7.71
N ASP A 550 20.26 73.41 -7.40
CA ASP A 550 21.21 73.11 -6.33
C ASP A 550 20.48 72.96 -4.97
N PRO A 551 20.83 71.96 -4.14
CA PRO A 551 20.29 71.85 -2.79
C PRO A 551 20.88 72.94 -1.88
N GLU A 552 20.02 73.55 -1.06
CA GLU A 552 20.39 74.51 0.00
C GLU A 552 21.32 73.85 1.05
N PRO A 553 22.22 74.62 1.68
CA PRO A 553 23.19 74.08 2.61
C PRO A 553 22.54 73.78 3.97
N GLU A 554 22.53 72.51 4.38
CA GLU A 554 22.26 72.11 5.77
C GLU A 554 23.55 72.13 6.59
N GLU A 555 23.39 72.56 7.84
CA GLU A 555 24.43 72.89 8.82
C GLU A 555 25.28 71.68 9.25
N ASP A 556 26.54 71.98 9.56
CA ASP A 556 27.58 71.07 10.04
C ASP A 556 27.16 70.28 11.30
N ASP A 557 27.31 68.96 11.27
CA ASP A 557 27.45 68.16 12.49
C ASP A 557 28.69 67.25 12.37
N ASP A 558 29.56 67.43 13.36
CA ASP A 558 30.96 67.05 13.41
C ASP A 558 31.22 65.54 13.34
N PHE A 559 32.19 65.20 12.50
CA PHE A 559 32.82 63.90 12.40
C PHE A 559 33.93 63.79 13.46
N ASP A 560 33.77 62.92 14.47
CA ASP A 560 34.88 62.53 15.36
C ASP A 560 35.16 61.02 15.25
N PRO A 561 36.31 60.59 14.69
CA PRO A 561 36.71 59.20 14.58
C PRO A 561 37.71 58.84 15.67
N LEU A 562 37.51 57.75 16.43
CA LEU A 562 38.52 56.98 17.20
C LEU A 562 37.76 55.82 17.88
N SER A 563 38.26 54.61 18.10
CA SER A 563 39.61 54.06 18.10
C SER A 563 39.51 52.53 18.24
N ILE A 564 40.34 51.81 17.49
CA ILE A 564 40.70 50.42 17.75
C ILE A 564 41.66 50.41 18.95
N HIS A 565 41.46 49.52 19.93
CA HIS A 565 42.59 48.85 20.60
C HIS A 565 42.22 47.50 21.25
N PRO A 566 43.20 46.58 21.40
CA PRO A 566 43.02 45.16 21.66
C PRO A 566 43.28 44.76 23.13
N GLY A 567 42.86 43.54 23.48
CA GLY A 567 43.67 42.65 24.32
C GLY A 567 43.24 42.42 25.78
N GLU A 568 43.48 41.17 26.19
CA GLU A 568 43.65 40.62 27.55
C GLU A 568 42.37 40.21 28.33
N THR A 569 42.00 38.92 28.32
CA THR A 569 42.48 37.80 29.17
C THR A 569 42.16 37.92 30.66
N THR A 570 41.30 37.03 31.19
CA THR A 570 41.58 35.94 32.16
C THR A 570 40.31 35.55 32.94
N HIS A 571 39.83 34.31 32.76
CA HIS A 571 39.85 33.18 33.71
C HIS A 571 38.64 33.03 34.66
N GLY A 572 37.99 31.86 34.55
CA GLY A 572 37.81 30.97 35.71
C GLY A 572 36.39 30.61 36.13
N ARG A 573 35.81 29.56 35.54
CA ARG A 573 35.62 28.23 36.16
C ARG A 573 34.94 27.25 35.22
#